data_AF-A0AA38GI96-F1
#
_entry.id   AF-A0AA38GI96-F1
#
_cell.length_a   1.000
_cell.length_b   1.000
_cell.length_c   1.000
_cell.angle_alpha   90.00
_cell.angle_beta   90.00
_cell.angle_gamma   90.00
#
_symmetry.space_group_name_H-M   'P 1'
#
loop_
_entity.id
_entity.type
_entity.pdbx_description
1 polymer ?
#
loop_
_entity_poly.entity_id
_entity_poly.type
_entity_poly.pdbx_seq_one_letter_code
_entity_poly.pdbx_strand_id
1 'polypeptide(L)'
;IFVRKKNICEGGDVIDADQSEEKDRDVKNTHGGCGAYVPKISVEGLKVMIHYKLPKKADEQAQEQFSDKKQELTTDRVLTILKGITDEQCEMLGFNPKYARPDWMILEVLPVPPPPVRPSIKPDPTSRSEATQKSGRPMKSISSRLKAKEGRIRGNLMGKRVDFSARTVITADPNLNIDELGVPWSIALNMTFPEIVTPYNIDRLKELVEYGSYPPPGKA
;
A
#
# COMPACT_ATOMS: atom_id res chain seq x y z
N ILE A 1 14.50 -20.62 8.62
CA ILE A 1 13.05 -20.71 8.97
C ILE A 1 12.67 -22.18 9.24
N PHE A 2 13.13 -22.75 10.37
CA PHE A 2 12.89 -24.16 10.75
C PHE A 2 12.12 -24.30 12.08
N VAL A 3 11.64 -23.19 12.65
CA VAL A 3 11.13 -23.10 14.03
C VAL A 3 9.77 -23.81 14.23
N ARG A 4 8.98 -24.01 13.16
CA ARG A 4 7.58 -24.52 13.24
C ARG A 4 7.43 -25.91 13.89
N LYS A 5 8.51 -26.68 14.05
CA LYS A 5 8.47 -28.04 14.63
C LYS A 5 8.91 -28.11 16.10
N LYS A 6 9.59 -27.09 16.65
CA LYS A 6 10.04 -27.09 18.05
C LYS A 6 8.95 -26.49 18.95
N ASN A 7 8.51 -27.24 19.96
CA ASN A 7 7.47 -26.81 20.92
C ASN A 7 8.07 -26.28 22.24
N ILE A 8 9.39 -26.37 22.41
CA ILE A 8 10.14 -25.93 23.59
C ILE A 8 11.30 -25.07 23.09
N CYS A 9 11.57 -23.96 23.78
CA CYS A 9 12.72 -23.11 23.52
C CYS A 9 13.99 -23.75 24.09
N GLU A 10 14.68 -24.51 23.25
CA GLU A 10 15.99 -25.08 23.53
C GLU A 10 17.08 -24.20 22.88
N GLY A 11 18.26 -24.17 23.50
CA GLY A 11 19.42 -23.49 22.93
C GLY A 11 19.77 -24.08 21.56
N GLY A 12 20.21 -23.24 20.63
CA GLY A 12 20.56 -23.68 19.28
C GLY A 12 21.70 -24.69 19.29
N ASP A 13 21.57 -25.73 18.46
CA ASP A 13 22.72 -26.56 18.08
C ASP A 13 23.63 -25.72 17.19
N VAL A 14 24.95 -25.94 17.30
CA VAL A 14 25.97 -25.26 16.50
C VAL A 14 25.60 -25.44 15.02
N ILE A 15 25.47 -24.33 14.30
CA ILE A 15 25.34 -24.37 12.85
C ILE A 15 26.70 -24.85 12.35
N ASP A 16 26.74 -25.97 11.62
CA ASP A 16 27.96 -26.52 11.01
C ASP A 16 28.62 -25.47 10.12
N ALA A 17 29.55 -24.70 10.70
CA ALA A 17 30.44 -23.79 9.99
C ALA A 17 31.78 -24.51 9.82
N ASP A 18 32.04 -24.87 8.57
CA ASP A 18 33.28 -25.36 7.98
C ASP A 18 33.81 -26.73 8.41
N GLN A 19 33.75 -27.66 7.44
CA GLN A 19 34.68 -28.78 7.32
C GLN A 19 36.12 -28.23 7.20
N SER A 20 36.75 -27.98 8.34
CA SER A 20 38.20 -28.03 8.44
C SER A 20 38.54 -28.87 9.66
N GLU A 21 39.24 -29.98 9.40
CA GLU A 21 39.69 -30.93 10.39
C GLU A 21 40.61 -30.23 11.39
N GLU A 22 40.27 -30.23 12.68
CA GLU A 22 41.18 -30.54 13.78
C GLU A 22 40.45 -30.64 15.14
N LYS A 23 40.97 -31.52 15.99
CA LYS A 23 40.36 -32.13 17.18
C LYS A 23 40.41 -31.25 18.44
N ASP A 24 39.56 -31.64 19.39
CA ASP A 24 39.60 -31.38 20.84
C ASP A 24 39.39 -29.93 21.31
N ARG A 25 38.13 -29.63 21.63
CA ARG A 25 37.70 -28.97 22.88
C ARG A 25 36.17 -29.05 23.03
N ASP A 26 35.71 -29.75 24.07
CA ASP A 26 34.33 -29.70 24.56
C ASP A 26 33.99 -28.28 25.03
N VAL A 27 33.63 -27.40 24.11
CA VAL A 27 33.00 -26.11 24.43
C VAL A 27 31.71 -26.05 23.65
N LYS A 28 30.68 -26.69 24.21
CA LYS A 28 29.29 -26.40 23.88
C LYS A 28 28.95 -25.00 24.39
N ASN A 29 29.42 -23.96 23.70
CA ASN A 29 28.86 -22.62 23.84
C ASN A 29 27.53 -22.60 23.10
N THR A 30 26.54 -23.31 23.65
CA THR A 30 25.17 -23.23 23.18
C THR A 30 24.63 -21.86 23.55
N HIS A 31 24.06 -21.15 22.59
CA HIS A 31 23.26 -19.97 22.89
C HIS A 31 22.11 -20.41 23.81
N GLY A 32 22.10 -19.92 25.05
CA GLY A 32 21.18 -20.40 26.08
C GLY A 32 19.71 -20.23 25.68
N GLY A 33 18.98 -21.35 25.60
CA GLY A 33 17.52 -21.34 25.49
C GLY A 33 16.88 -21.06 26.85
N CYS A 34 15.75 -20.36 26.88
CA CYS A 34 15.06 -20.02 28.13
C CYS A 34 14.15 -21.13 28.67
N GLY A 35 14.04 -22.27 27.98
CA GLY A 35 13.22 -23.41 28.40
C GLY A 35 11.71 -23.20 28.31
N ALA A 36 11.25 -22.04 27.84
CA ALA A 36 9.83 -21.72 27.73
C ALA A 36 9.12 -22.55 26.65
N TYR A 37 7.88 -22.97 26.92
CA TYR A 37 7.02 -23.61 25.92
C TYR A 37 6.60 -22.61 24.86
N VAL A 38 6.81 -22.97 23.59
CA VAL A 38 6.36 -22.16 22.46
C VAL A 38 4.86 -22.38 22.29
N PRO A 39 4.02 -21.34 22.44
CA PRO A 39 2.59 -21.51 22.30
C PRO A 39 2.18 -21.62 20.82
N LYS A 40 0.98 -22.17 20.61
CA LYS A 40 0.31 -22.11 19.32
C LYS A 40 -0.47 -20.80 19.20
N ILE A 41 -0.20 -20.07 18.13
CA ILE A 41 -0.83 -18.79 17.82
C ILE A 41 -1.98 -19.04 16.83
N SER A 42 -3.18 -18.55 17.15
CA SER A 42 -4.35 -18.59 16.28
C SER A 42 -4.96 -17.20 16.14
N VAL A 43 -5.36 -16.81 14.93
CA VAL A 43 -6.02 -15.51 14.67
C VAL A 43 -7.53 -15.72 14.69
N GLU A 44 -8.22 -15.03 15.59
CA GLU A 44 -9.68 -15.04 15.73
C GLU A 44 -10.20 -13.63 15.43
N GLY A 45 -10.60 -13.39 14.17
CA GLY A 45 -11.02 -12.05 13.71
C GLY A 45 -9.88 -11.03 13.74
N LEU A 46 -9.99 -10.03 14.62
CA LEU A 46 -8.96 -8.99 14.84
C LEU A 46 -8.04 -9.31 16.03
N LYS A 47 -8.29 -10.40 16.76
CA LYS A 47 -7.56 -10.76 17.98
C LYS A 47 -6.61 -11.92 17.70
N VAL A 48 -5.48 -11.91 18.39
CA VAL A 48 -4.51 -13.00 18.34
C VAL A 48 -4.60 -13.77 19.66
N MET A 49 -4.91 -15.06 19.56
CA MET A 49 -5.06 -15.96 20.70
C MET A 49 -3.87 -16.91 20.80
N ILE A 50 -3.42 -17.16 22.02
CA ILE A 50 -2.30 -18.02 22.37
C ILE A 50 -2.83 -19.24 23.13
N HIS A 51 -2.39 -20.42 22.71
CA HIS A 51 -2.65 -21.70 23.37
C HIS A 51 -1.33 -22.39 23.72
N TYR A 52 -1.05 -22.54 25.01
CA TYR A 52 0.06 -23.36 25.48
C TYR A 52 -0.37 -24.82 25.50
N LYS A 53 0.45 -25.73 24.96
CA LYS A 53 0.21 -27.17 25.10
C LYS A 53 1.12 -27.70 26.19
N LEU A 54 0.53 -28.13 27.30
CA LEU A 54 1.28 -28.84 28.34
C LEU A 54 1.74 -30.22 27.85
N PRO A 55 2.89 -30.73 28.31
CA PRO A 55 3.26 -32.11 28.14
C PRO A 55 2.30 -33.01 28.96
N LYS A 56 1.95 -34.18 28.41
CA LYS A 56 1.01 -35.16 29.01
C LYS A 56 1.50 -35.81 30.33
N LYS A 57 2.60 -35.34 30.91
CA LYS A 57 3.22 -35.84 32.15
C LYS A 57 3.61 -34.67 33.06
N ALA A 58 2.63 -33.92 33.53
CA ALA A 58 2.82 -32.87 34.54
C ALA A 58 1.84 -33.09 35.68
N ASP A 59 2.32 -32.93 36.91
CA ASP A 59 1.62 -33.16 38.17
C ASP A 59 0.25 -32.47 38.21
N GLU A 60 -0.72 -33.06 38.91
CA GLU A 60 -2.12 -32.58 39.04
C GLU A 60 -2.19 -31.09 39.46
N GLN A 61 -1.21 -30.58 40.21
CA GLN A 61 -1.15 -29.18 40.65
C GLN A 61 -0.73 -28.19 39.55
N ALA A 62 0.04 -28.61 38.54
CA ALA A 62 0.43 -27.75 37.42
C ALA A 62 -0.67 -27.62 36.36
N GLN A 63 -1.62 -28.55 36.36
CA GLN A 63 -2.73 -28.60 35.40
C GLN A 63 -3.81 -27.53 35.65
N GLU A 64 -3.98 -27.07 36.90
CA GLU A 64 -4.98 -26.03 37.23
C GLU A 64 -4.53 -24.61 36.86
N GLN A 65 -3.23 -24.29 36.97
CA GLN A 65 -2.69 -22.98 36.56
C GLN A 65 -2.56 -22.83 35.03
N PHE A 66 -2.28 -23.94 34.33
CA PHE A 66 -2.19 -23.99 32.87
C PHE A 66 -3.40 -24.70 32.26
N SER A 67 -4.60 -24.47 32.79
CA SER A 67 -5.81 -24.86 32.08
C SER A 67 -5.70 -24.45 30.60
N ASP A 68 -6.19 -25.27 29.66
CA ASP A 68 -6.20 -25.06 28.20
C ASP A 68 -6.99 -23.78 27.77
N LYS A 69 -7.03 -22.75 28.62
CA LYS A 69 -7.61 -21.45 28.37
C LYS A 69 -6.75 -20.75 27.32
N LYS A 70 -7.35 -20.54 26.16
CA LYS A 70 -6.87 -19.60 25.16
C LYS A 70 -6.74 -18.22 25.81
N GLN A 71 -5.53 -17.69 25.85
CA GLN A 71 -5.27 -16.34 26.34
C GLN A 71 -5.18 -15.37 25.16
N GLU A 72 -5.80 -14.20 25.28
CA GLU A 72 -5.62 -13.13 24.30
C GLU A 72 -4.22 -12.51 24.46
N LEU A 73 -3.52 -12.39 23.34
CA LEU A 73 -2.23 -11.72 23.30
C LEU A 73 -2.45 -10.22 23.16
N THR A 74 -2.18 -9.47 24.23
CA THR A 74 -2.29 -8.02 24.22
C THR A 74 -1.20 -7.38 23.38
N THR A 75 -1.52 -6.28 22.71
CA THR A 75 -0.60 -5.55 21.84
C THR A 75 0.67 -5.11 22.56
N ASP A 76 0.56 -4.68 23.83
CA ASP A 76 1.71 -4.24 24.64
C ASP A 76 2.71 -5.38 24.89
N ARG A 77 2.22 -6.60 25.10
CA ARG A 77 3.07 -7.79 25.26
C ARG A 77 3.81 -8.11 23.97
N VAL A 78 3.14 -8.03 22.81
CA VAL A 78 3.79 -8.25 21.51
C VAL A 78 4.86 -7.20 21.26
N LEU A 79 4.53 -5.94 21.52
CA LEU A 79 5.45 -4.82 21.32
C LEU A 79 6.72 -4.97 22.17
N THR A 80 6.58 -5.35 23.43
CA THR A 80 7.73 -5.60 24.32
C THR A 80 8.61 -6.72 23.79
N ILE A 81 8.01 -7.79 23.28
CA ILE A 81 8.75 -8.91 22.67
C ILE A 81 9.48 -8.47 21.39
N LEU A 82 8.81 -7.73 20.50
CA LEU A 82 9.39 -7.27 19.23
C LEU A 82 10.50 -6.24 19.43
N LYS A 83 10.37 -5.35 20.43
CA LYS A 83 11.44 -4.42 20.83
C LYS A 83 12.65 -5.12 21.44
N GLY A 84 12.46 -6.32 21.99
CA GLY A 84 13.54 -7.16 22.52
C GLY A 84 14.38 -7.88 21.45
N ILE A 85 14.00 -7.81 20.18
CA ILE A 85 14.75 -8.42 19.07
C ILE A 85 15.94 -7.53 18.71
N THR A 86 17.14 -8.09 18.72
CA THR A 86 18.37 -7.37 18.33
C THR A 86 18.44 -7.16 16.81
N ASP A 87 19.28 -6.21 16.36
CA ASP A 87 19.41 -5.88 14.93
C ASP A 87 19.96 -7.08 14.12
N GLU A 88 20.87 -7.88 14.69
CA GLU A 88 21.36 -9.12 14.08
C GLU A 88 20.24 -10.16 13.89
N GLN A 89 19.38 -10.31 14.91
CA GLN A 89 18.21 -11.20 14.84
C GLN A 89 17.18 -10.69 13.83
N CYS A 90 17.03 -9.37 13.67
CA CYS A 90 16.18 -8.79 12.62
C CYS A 90 16.66 -9.21 11.23
N GLU A 91 17.96 -9.12 10.97
CA GLU A 91 18.55 -9.53 9.69
C GLU A 91 18.40 -11.04 9.45
N MET A 92 18.59 -11.88 10.47
CA MET A 92 18.36 -13.33 10.39
C MET A 92 16.90 -13.68 10.07
N LEU A 93 15.96 -12.86 10.52
CA LEU A 93 14.52 -13.01 10.22
C LEU A 93 14.14 -12.46 8.83
N GLY A 94 15.08 -11.81 8.13
CA GLY A 94 14.86 -11.20 6.82
C GLY A 94 14.33 -9.77 6.88
N PHE A 95 14.42 -9.11 8.04
CA PHE A 95 14.07 -7.70 8.23
C PHE A 95 15.30 -6.81 8.08
N ASN A 96 15.08 -5.56 7.65
CA ASN A 96 16.14 -4.56 7.62
C ASN A 96 16.01 -3.65 8.86
N PRO A 97 17.01 -3.59 9.76
CA PRO A 97 16.91 -2.84 11.01
C PRO A 97 16.78 -1.32 10.82
N LYS A 98 17.14 -0.80 9.63
CA LYS A 98 17.07 0.63 9.29
C LYS A 98 15.72 1.03 8.67
N TYR A 99 15.09 0.13 7.90
CA TYR A 99 13.90 0.47 7.09
C TYR A 99 12.63 -0.26 7.49
N ALA A 100 12.73 -1.46 8.08
CA ALA A 100 11.60 -2.35 8.30
C ALA A 100 11.81 -3.17 9.57
N ARG A 101 11.92 -2.48 10.71
CA ARG A 101 12.11 -3.11 12.01
C ARG A 101 10.76 -3.72 12.48
N PRO A 102 10.74 -4.95 13.06
CA PRO A 102 9.49 -5.67 13.34
C PRO A 102 8.53 -4.96 14.29
N ASP A 103 9.06 -4.20 15.25
CA ASP A 103 8.31 -3.39 16.20
C ASP A 103 7.44 -2.33 15.50
N TRP A 104 7.86 -1.81 14.34
CA TRP A 104 7.12 -0.80 13.57
C TRP A 104 5.87 -1.34 12.88
N MET A 105 5.65 -2.67 12.88
CA MET A 105 4.40 -3.24 12.39
C MET A 105 3.21 -2.93 13.31
N ILE A 106 3.48 -2.60 14.58
CA ILE A 106 2.48 -2.19 15.56
C ILE A 106 2.34 -0.67 15.51
N LEU A 107 1.11 -0.20 15.29
CA LEU A 107 0.81 1.24 15.19
C LEU A 107 0.68 1.86 16.59
N GLU A 108 1.75 2.46 17.11
CA GLU A 108 1.70 3.32 18.32
C GLU A 108 1.23 4.74 17.99
N VAL A 109 1.74 5.29 16.88
CA VAL A 109 1.42 6.64 16.40
C VAL A 109 0.73 6.51 15.04
N LEU A 110 -0.52 6.97 14.96
CA LEU A 110 -1.27 6.97 13.71
C LEU A 110 -0.99 8.26 12.92
N PRO A 111 -0.32 8.20 11.75
CA PRO A 111 -0.09 9.38 10.93
C PRO A 111 -1.41 9.90 10.35
N VAL A 112 -1.66 11.19 10.50
CA VAL A 112 -2.83 11.86 9.91
C VAL A 112 -2.44 12.45 8.56
N PRO A 113 -3.05 12.00 7.43
CA PRO A 113 -2.71 12.52 6.11
C PRO A 113 -3.19 13.97 5.90
N PRO A 114 -2.47 14.79 5.11
CA PRO A 114 -2.83 16.17 4.88
C PRO A 114 -4.11 16.30 3.99
N PRO A 115 -4.75 17.49 3.95
CA PRO A 115 -5.99 17.71 3.21
C PRO A 115 -6.01 17.26 1.73
N PRO A 116 -4.93 17.38 0.92
CA PRO A 116 -4.95 16.90 -0.47
C PRO A 116 -5.17 15.38 -0.61
N VAL A 117 -4.77 14.60 0.40
CA VAL A 117 -4.93 13.14 0.45
C VAL A 117 -6.29 12.76 1.05
N ARG A 118 -6.90 13.66 1.82
CA ARG A 118 -8.22 13.52 2.42
C ARG A 118 -9.25 14.31 1.60
N PRO A 119 -9.93 13.69 0.61
CA PRO A 119 -10.98 14.39 -0.13
C PRO A 119 -12.14 14.69 0.83
N SER A 120 -12.11 15.90 1.38
CA SER A 120 -13.16 16.49 2.18
C SER A 120 -14.13 17.15 1.21
N ILE A 121 -15.37 16.70 1.24
CA ILE A 121 -16.48 17.46 0.65
C ILE A 121 -16.78 18.54 1.68
N LYS A 122 -16.59 19.82 1.30
CA LYS A 122 -17.04 20.93 2.14
C LYS A 122 -18.53 20.70 2.42
N PRO A 123 -18.94 20.49 3.68
CA PRO A 123 -20.36 20.39 3.97
C PRO A 123 -21.00 21.75 3.70
N ASP A 124 -22.19 21.76 3.12
CA ASP A 124 -23.07 22.92 3.19
C ASP A 124 -23.21 23.33 4.67
N PRO A 125 -23.21 24.63 5.01
CA PRO A 125 -23.07 25.13 6.39
C PRO A 125 -24.16 24.66 7.35
N THR A 126 -25.25 24.06 6.84
CA THR A 126 -26.36 23.50 7.62
C THR A 126 -26.22 22.02 7.96
N SER A 127 -25.23 21.30 7.40
CA SER A 127 -25.08 19.86 7.64
C SER A 127 -23.70 19.49 8.21
N ARG A 128 -23.64 19.16 9.49
CA ARG A 128 -22.44 18.54 10.06
C ARG A 128 -22.22 17.18 9.40
N SER A 129 -21.11 17.03 8.68
CA SER A 129 -20.66 15.75 8.14
C SER A 129 -19.94 14.98 9.24
N GLU A 130 -20.70 14.11 9.91
CA GLU A 130 -20.12 13.02 10.69
C GLU A 130 -19.24 12.16 9.76
N ALA A 131 -18.17 11.59 10.32
CA ALA A 131 -17.27 10.69 9.59
C ALA A 131 -17.95 9.39 9.11
N THR A 132 -19.23 9.20 9.43
CA THR A 132 -20.07 8.06 9.08
C THR A 132 -21.04 8.47 7.98
N GLN A 133 -21.05 7.72 6.87
CA GLN A 133 -22.04 7.94 5.81
C GLN A 133 -23.44 7.61 6.36
N LYS A 134 -24.36 8.58 6.31
CA LYS A 134 -25.76 8.41 6.74
C LYS A 134 -26.56 7.40 5.91
N SER A 135 -25.98 6.86 4.83
CA SER A 135 -26.69 6.14 3.76
C SER A 135 -26.43 4.62 3.70
N GLY A 136 -25.80 4.01 4.72
CA GLY A 136 -25.54 2.56 4.74
C GLY A 136 -24.53 2.06 3.68
N ARG A 137 -23.97 2.96 2.87
CA ARG A 137 -22.91 2.63 1.92
C ARG A 137 -21.59 2.39 2.65
N PRO A 138 -20.84 1.32 2.30
CA PRO A 138 -19.57 1.02 2.94
C PRO A 138 -18.55 2.15 2.71
N MET A 139 -17.81 2.49 3.75
CA MET A 139 -16.77 3.52 3.67
C MET A 139 -15.65 3.09 2.71
N LYS A 140 -15.27 4.00 1.81
CA LYS A 140 -14.15 3.78 0.89
C LYS A 140 -12.82 3.86 1.64
N SER A 141 -12.24 2.70 1.94
CA SER A 141 -10.90 2.58 2.56
C SER A 141 -9.78 3.05 1.61
N ILE A 142 -8.59 3.31 2.16
CA ILE A 142 -7.41 3.67 1.35
C ILE A 142 -7.08 2.55 0.36
N SER A 143 -7.13 1.29 0.81
CA SER A 143 -6.91 0.12 -0.06
C SER A 143 -7.90 0.07 -1.22
N SER A 144 -9.18 0.33 -0.96
CA SER A 144 -10.21 0.42 -2.01
C SER A 144 -9.92 1.53 -3.01
N ARG A 145 -9.45 2.70 -2.54
CA ARG A 145 -9.07 3.82 -3.43
C ARG A 145 -7.86 3.53 -4.31
N LEU A 146 -6.98 2.62 -3.91
CA LEU A 146 -5.79 2.25 -4.70
C LEU A 146 -6.07 1.08 -5.66
N LYS A 147 -6.67 0.00 -5.15
CA LYS A 147 -6.83 -1.28 -5.88
C LYS A 147 -8.09 -1.37 -6.76
N ALA A 148 -9.12 -0.57 -6.50
CA ALA A 148 -10.38 -0.69 -7.24
C ALA A 148 -10.20 -0.39 -8.74
N LYS A 149 -11.16 -0.84 -9.56
CA LYS A 149 -11.19 -0.54 -11.00
C LYS A 149 -11.27 0.97 -11.28
N GLU A 150 -12.06 1.68 -10.47
CA GLU A 150 -12.14 3.15 -10.43
C GLU A 150 -11.13 3.77 -9.44
N GLY A 151 -10.17 2.99 -8.96
CA GLY A 151 -9.13 3.43 -8.05
C GLY A 151 -8.05 4.24 -8.77
N ARG A 152 -7.08 4.75 -8.01
CA ARG A 152 -6.02 5.60 -8.53
C ARG A 152 -5.18 4.91 -9.61
N ILE A 153 -4.79 3.65 -9.41
CA ILE A 153 -3.89 2.96 -10.34
C ILE A 153 -4.56 2.80 -11.71
N ARG A 154 -5.71 2.12 -11.75
CA ARG A 154 -6.37 1.82 -13.02
C ARG A 154 -7.15 3.01 -13.59
N GLY A 155 -7.83 3.78 -12.74
CA GLY A 155 -8.67 4.88 -13.16
C GLY A 155 -7.92 6.17 -13.46
N ASN A 156 -6.90 6.52 -12.65
CA ASN A 156 -6.23 7.81 -12.76
C ASN A 156 -4.86 7.74 -13.43
N LEU A 157 -4.07 6.70 -13.17
CA LEU A 157 -2.75 6.55 -13.80
C LEU A 157 -2.86 5.87 -15.17
N MET A 158 -3.59 4.75 -15.29
CA MET A 158 -3.68 4.01 -16.55
C MET A 158 -4.76 4.53 -17.51
N GLY A 159 -5.85 5.08 -16.98
CA GLY A 159 -7.06 5.45 -17.75
C GLY A 159 -7.45 6.91 -17.61
N LYS A 160 -6.47 7.83 -17.57
CA LYS A 160 -6.73 9.26 -17.39
C LYS A 160 -7.47 9.83 -18.59
N ARG A 161 -8.44 10.71 -18.33
CA ARG A 161 -9.05 11.54 -19.35
C ARG A 161 -8.05 12.58 -19.84
N VAL A 162 -8.11 12.86 -21.13
CA VAL A 162 -7.25 13.83 -21.81
C VAL A 162 -8.11 15.00 -22.28
N ASP A 163 -7.57 16.20 -22.15
CA ASP A 163 -8.14 17.41 -22.73
C ASP A 163 -7.71 17.53 -24.20
N PHE A 164 -8.32 18.43 -24.96
CA PHE A 164 -8.02 18.66 -26.39
C PHE A 164 -8.16 17.42 -27.29
N SER A 165 -9.24 16.66 -27.09
CA SER A 165 -9.61 15.56 -27.98
C SER A 165 -11.08 15.63 -28.36
N ALA A 166 -11.41 15.20 -29.58
CA ALA A 166 -12.77 15.13 -30.09
C ALA A 166 -13.05 13.76 -30.70
N ARG A 167 -14.32 13.36 -30.74
CA ARG A 167 -14.78 12.10 -31.34
C ARG A 167 -16.07 12.35 -32.11
N THR A 168 -16.10 11.93 -33.37
CA THR A 168 -17.27 12.02 -34.27
C THR A 168 -17.46 10.73 -35.06
N VAL A 169 -18.57 10.65 -35.78
CA VAL A 169 -18.85 9.57 -36.74
C VAL A 169 -18.04 9.81 -38.00
N ILE A 170 -17.44 8.75 -38.54
CA ILE A 170 -16.66 8.79 -39.79
C ILE A 170 -17.58 8.72 -41.01
N THR A 171 -17.21 9.41 -42.08
CA THR A 171 -17.86 9.34 -43.40
C THR A 171 -16.76 9.26 -44.45
N ALA A 172 -16.97 8.45 -45.50
CA ALA A 172 -16.01 8.31 -46.57
C ALA A 172 -16.08 9.51 -47.53
N ASP A 173 -14.94 10.12 -47.83
CA ASP A 173 -14.80 11.17 -48.84
C ASP A 173 -13.65 10.82 -49.80
N PRO A 174 -13.92 10.54 -51.09
CA PRO A 174 -12.89 10.17 -52.06
C PRO A 174 -12.05 11.35 -52.54
N ASN A 175 -12.40 12.59 -52.20
CA ASN A 175 -11.65 13.78 -52.61
C ASN A 175 -10.50 14.13 -51.65
N LEU A 176 -10.42 13.49 -50.49
CA LEU A 176 -9.35 13.71 -49.51
C LEU A 176 -8.14 12.83 -49.82
N ASN A 177 -6.94 13.41 -49.64
CA ASN A 177 -5.71 12.65 -49.72
C ASN A 177 -5.57 11.68 -48.54
N ILE A 178 -4.65 10.71 -48.66
CA ILE A 178 -4.44 9.65 -47.64
C ILE A 178 -4.02 10.23 -46.28
N ASP A 179 -3.35 11.38 -46.28
CA ASP A 179 -2.86 12.11 -45.12
C ASP A 179 -3.81 13.21 -44.63
N GLU A 180 -4.97 13.38 -45.27
CA GLU A 180 -5.96 14.39 -44.91
C GLU A 180 -7.12 13.80 -44.09
N LEU A 181 -7.68 14.63 -43.20
CA LEU A 181 -8.86 14.29 -42.41
C LEU A 181 -9.82 15.48 -42.37
N GLY A 182 -11.09 15.23 -42.71
CA GLY A 182 -12.14 16.22 -42.58
C GLY A 182 -12.47 16.51 -41.11
N VAL A 183 -12.25 17.75 -40.66
CA VAL A 183 -12.61 18.22 -39.32
C VAL A 183 -13.83 19.16 -39.41
N PRO A 184 -14.93 18.87 -38.71
CA PRO A 184 -16.09 19.77 -38.67
C PRO A 184 -15.75 21.13 -38.06
N TRP A 185 -16.33 22.19 -38.62
CA TRP A 185 -16.13 23.58 -38.16
C TRP A 185 -16.43 23.76 -36.65
N SER A 186 -17.48 23.10 -36.16
CA SER A 186 -17.87 23.15 -34.74
C SER A 186 -16.82 22.58 -33.78
N ILE A 187 -15.98 21.65 -34.25
CA ILE A 187 -14.88 21.08 -33.46
C ILE A 187 -13.64 21.95 -33.59
N ALA A 188 -13.33 22.41 -34.80
CA ALA A 188 -12.20 23.30 -35.05
C ALA A 188 -12.26 24.58 -34.21
N LEU A 189 -13.45 25.16 -34.03
CA LEU A 189 -13.66 26.34 -33.17
C LEU A 189 -13.38 26.10 -31.68
N ASN A 190 -13.52 24.86 -31.20
CA ASN A 190 -13.31 24.52 -29.79
C ASN A 190 -11.90 23.99 -29.51
N MET A 191 -11.23 23.40 -30.51
CA MET A 191 -9.88 22.87 -30.35
C MET A 191 -8.84 23.96 -30.63
N THR A 192 -8.12 24.37 -29.60
CA THR A 192 -7.07 25.40 -29.70
C THR A 192 -5.68 24.80 -29.66
N PHE A 193 -4.74 25.40 -30.40
CA PHE A 193 -3.32 25.06 -30.33
C PHE A 193 -2.50 26.29 -29.86
N PRO A 194 -1.67 26.17 -28.82
CA PRO A 194 -0.84 27.28 -28.37
C PRO A 194 0.40 27.43 -29.28
N GLU A 195 0.37 28.41 -30.18
CA GLU A 195 1.52 28.80 -31.01
C GLU A 195 2.32 29.94 -30.33
N ILE A 196 3.65 29.83 -30.30
CA ILE A 196 4.54 30.87 -29.76
C ILE A 196 4.74 31.96 -30.82
N VAL A 197 4.65 33.23 -30.40
CA VAL A 197 4.87 34.38 -31.28
C VAL A 197 6.36 34.47 -31.66
N THR A 198 6.62 34.57 -32.95
CA THR A 198 7.92 34.78 -33.57
C THR A 198 7.87 35.98 -34.51
N PRO A 199 9.00 36.59 -34.88
CA PRO A 199 9.02 37.68 -35.86
C PRO A 199 8.43 37.30 -37.22
N TYR A 200 8.39 36.00 -37.56
CA TYR A 200 7.90 35.50 -38.84
C TYR A 200 6.37 35.28 -38.88
N ASN A 201 5.73 34.96 -37.74
CA ASN A 201 4.29 34.68 -37.67
C ASN A 201 3.48 35.82 -37.02
N ILE A 202 4.14 36.90 -36.59
CA ILE A 202 3.52 37.98 -35.82
C ILE A 202 2.34 38.64 -36.56
N ASP A 203 2.47 38.89 -37.86
CA ASP A 203 1.44 39.57 -38.63
C ASP A 203 0.20 38.66 -38.81
N ARG A 204 0.43 37.37 -39.06
CA ARG A 204 -0.63 36.35 -39.14
C ARG A 204 -1.38 36.21 -37.82
N LEU A 205 -0.65 36.10 -36.70
CA LEU A 205 -1.25 35.91 -35.39
C LEU A 205 -2.02 37.17 -34.93
N LYS A 206 -1.54 38.36 -35.26
CA LYS A 206 -2.29 39.61 -35.01
C LYS A 206 -3.64 39.60 -35.72
N GLU A 207 -3.66 39.21 -37.00
CA GLU A 207 -4.89 39.12 -37.78
C GLU A 207 -5.91 38.14 -37.15
N LEU A 208 -5.45 36.97 -36.70
CA LEU A 208 -6.30 35.99 -36.02
C LEU A 208 -6.87 36.52 -34.69
N VAL A 209 -6.09 37.32 -33.95
CA VAL A 209 -6.56 37.97 -32.71
C VAL A 209 -7.62 39.04 -33.01
N GLU A 210 -7.48 39.79 -34.11
CA GLU A 210 -8.47 40.79 -34.55
C GLU A 210 -9.82 40.16 -34.91
N TYR A 211 -9.82 38.95 -35.50
CA TYR A 211 -11.04 38.20 -35.79
C TYR A 211 -11.75 37.67 -34.53
N GLY A 212 -11.03 37.53 -33.42
CA GLY A 212 -11.59 37.03 -32.16
C GLY A 212 -11.97 35.55 -32.19
N SER A 213 -12.93 35.15 -31.35
CA SER A 213 -13.27 33.73 -31.12
C SER A 213 -14.04 33.04 -32.25
N TYR A 214 -14.52 33.78 -33.26
CA TYR A 214 -15.29 33.25 -34.38
C TYR A 214 -14.75 33.78 -35.71
N PRO A 215 -13.58 33.31 -36.13
CA PRO A 215 -13.03 33.74 -37.40
C PRO A 215 -13.86 33.19 -38.58
N PRO A 216 -13.76 33.80 -39.77
CA PRO A 216 -14.41 33.27 -40.97
C PRO A 216 -13.82 31.91 -41.39
N PRO A 217 -14.62 31.05 -42.07
CA PRO A 217 -14.16 29.74 -42.52
C PRO A 217 -12.91 29.83 -43.40
N GLY A 218 -11.85 29.11 -43.01
CA GLY A 218 -10.55 29.09 -43.71
C GLY A 218 -9.47 29.99 -43.10
N LYS A 219 -9.78 30.78 -42.08
CA LYS A 219 -8.80 31.48 -41.24
C LYS A 219 -8.90 30.95 -39.81
N ALA A 220 -8.13 29.91 -39.47
CA ALA A 220 -8.11 29.28 -38.15
C ALA A 220 -6.67 29.03 -37.72
#